data_AF-A0A8T4QCR8-F1
#
_entry.id   AF-A0A8T4QCR8-F1
#
_cell.length_a   1.000
_cell.length_b   1.000
_cell.length_c   1.000
_cell.angle_alpha   90.00
_cell.angle_beta   90.00
_cell.angle_gamma   90.00
#
_symmetry.space_group_name_H-M   'P 1'
#
loop_
_entity.id
_entity.type
_entity.pdbx_description
1 polymer ?
#
loop_
_entity_poly.entity_id
_entity_poly.type
_entity_poly.pdbx_seq_one_letter_code
_entity_poly.pdbx_strand_id
1 'polypeptide(L)'
;MNNKFLSIIIILILASFVSIFTILVSAEWEEEPSTEGRVHLFEGWNIVSYYAIDEWNFDALQKNEITAIFMYNSFDKEYIRLYPNHDVEKMKEFYSKLVANKQDHTVGNMAIWVYSNKEQIIQFNTRNTIYSVSLMDLKKGWNFLAITNEFKDEINWDFTFDEYKGTCDIQKIYLFFYNQWLEVQLNTDFAFRDALWSGVILKVSNDCNLGEPVEKAPSAPPTIPS
;
A
#
# COMPACT_ATOMS: atom_id res chain seq x y z
N MET A 1 30.34 -11.22 61.81
CA MET A 1 29.56 -10.27 61.00
C MET A 1 28.14 -10.26 61.55
N ASN A 2 27.57 -9.10 61.86
CA ASN A 2 26.29 -9.02 62.57
C ASN A 2 25.14 -9.42 61.61
N ASN A 3 24.29 -10.37 61.98
CA ASN A 3 23.22 -10.87 61.11
C ASN A 3 22.30 -9.75 60.59
N LYS A 4 22.18 -8.65 61.35
CA LYS A 4 21.44 -7.45 60.93
C LYS A 4 22.02 -6.75 59.69
N PHE A 5 23.34 -6.78 59.52
CA PHE A 5 24.01 -6.13 58.38
C PHE A 5 23.80 -6.93 57.08
N LEU A 6 23.80 -8.26 57.16
CA LEU A 6 23.55 -9.15 56.02
C LEU A 6 22.10 -9.01 55.50
N SER A 7 21.12 -8.88 56.40
CA SER A 7 19.72 -8.69 56.01
C SER A 7 19.48 -7.36 55.25
N ILE A 8 20.17 -6.28 55.64
CA ILE A 8 20.05 -4.98 54.95
C ILE A 8 20.59 -5.08 53.52
N ILE A 9 21.73 -5.76 53.32
CA ILE A 9 22.31 -5.95 51.99
C ILE A 9 21.36 -6.75 51.08
N ILE A 10 20.75 -7.82 51.59
CA ILE A 10 19.81 -8.64 50.81
C ILE A 10 18.57 -7.84 50.40
N ILE A 11 18.03 -7.00 51.29
CA ILE A 11 16.88 -6.14 50.97
C ILE A 11 17.23 -5.11 49.89
N LEU A 12 18.42 -4.51 49.95
CA LEU A 12 18.87 -3.55 48.94
C LEU A 12 19.08 -4.21 47.56
N ILE A 13 19.61 -5.43 47.53
CA ILE A 13 19.77 -6.21 46.28
C ILE A 13 18.39 -6.62 45.72
N LEU A 14 17.45 -7.02 46.57
CA LEU A 14 16.08 -7.33 46.13
C LEU A 14 15.36 -6.08 45.59
N ALA A 15 15.50 -4.93 46.27
CA ALA A 15 14.92 -3.67 45.83
C ALA A 15 15.53 -3.17 44.50
N SER A 16 16.82 -3.39 44.27
CA SER A 16 17.44 -3.08 42.98
C SER A 16 17.00 -4.05 41.88
N PHE A 17 16.83 -5.34 42.19
CA PHE A 17 16.29 -6.31 41.24
C PHE A 17 14.85 -5.99 40.82
N VAL A 18 13.99 -5.59 41.78
CA VAL A 18 12.60 -5.20 41.49
C VAL A 18 12.54 -3.95 40.62
N SER A 19 13.39 -2.95 40.88
CA SER A 19 13.41 -1.73 40.06
C SER A 19 13.94 -1.98 38.64
N ILE A 20 14.95 -2.85 38.46
CA ILE A 20 15.40 -3.30 37.14
C ILE A 20 14.29 -4.08 36.40
N PHE A 21 13.55 -4.94 37.12
CA PHE A 21 12.43 -5.70 36.53
C PHE A 21 11.29 -4.77 36.09
N THR A 22 10.98 -3.70 36.84
CA THR A 22 9.95 -2.73 36.42
C THR A 22 10.35 -1.93 35.18
N ILE A 23 11.65 -1.66 34.98
CA ILE A 23 12.15 -0.99 33.76
C ILE A 23 12.06 -1.95 32.56
N LEU A 24 12.34 -3.24 32.74
CA LEU A 24 12.25 -4.25 31.67
C LEU A 24 10.80 -4.61 31.28
N VAL A 25 9.84 -4.52 32.20
CA VAL A 25 8.42 -4.72 31.90
C VAL A 25 7.79 -3.49 31.22
N SER A 26 8.39 -2.30 31.40
CA SER A 26 7.96 -1.06 30.73
C SER A 26 8.59 -0.84 29.35
N ALA A 27 9.36 -1.79 28.82
CA ALA A 27 9.59 -1.88 27.39
C ALA A 27 8.29 -2.38 26.73
N GLU A 28 7.28 -1.51 26.77
CA GLU A 28 6.05 -1.65 26.01
C GLU A 28 6.50 -1.69 24.55
N TRP A 29 6.37 -2.87 23.93
CA TRP A 29 6.61 -3.03 22.51
C TRP A 29 5.63 -2.08 21.83
N GLU A 30 6.14 -0.95 21.34
CA GLU A 30 5.34 -0.02 20.55
C GLU A 30 4.81 -0.84 19.37
N GLU A 31 3.51 -1.15 19.40
CA GLU A 31 2.88 -1.91 18.33
C GLU A 31 3.10 -1.09 17.05
N GLU A 32 3.85 -1.66 16.11
CA GLU A 32 4.08 -0.98 14.85
C GLU A 32 2.72 -0.62 14.24
N PRO A 33 2.55 0.64 13.78
CA PRO A 33 1.28 1.11 13.28
C PRO A 33 0.81 0.19 12.16
N SER A 34 -0.32 -0.45 12.39
CA SER A 34 -0.89 -1.43 11.47
C SER A 34 -1.98 -0.75 10.66
N THR A 35 -1.96 -0.87 9.33
CA THR A 35 -3.04 -0.33 8.49
C THR A 35 -4.07 -1.41 8.22
N GLU A 36 -5.29 -1.15 8.68
CA GLU A 36 -6.45 -1.97 8.34
C GLU A 36 -7.09 -1.51 7.03
N GLY A 37 -7.50 -2.48 6.22
CA GLY A 37 -8.15 -2.24 4.95
C GLY A 37 -9.20 -3.29 4.62
N ARG A 38 -10.06 -2.92 3.68
CA ARG A 38 -11.09 -3.78 3.13
C ARG A 38 -11.14 -3.62 1.63
N VAL A 39 -11.17 -4.73 0.90
CA VAL A 39 -11.41 -4.71 -0.54
C VAL A 39 -12.61 -5.59 -0.88
N HIS A 40 -13.47 -5.08 -1.77
CA HIS A 40 -14.58 -5.84 -2.31
C HIS A 40 -14.11 -6.55 -3.58
N LEU A 41 -14.12 -7.88 -3.58
CA LEU A 41 -13.93 -8.69 -4.78
C LEU A 41 -15.29 -9.08 -5.34
N PHE A 42 -15.50 -8.79 -6.62
CA PHE A 42 -16.60 -9.33 -7.38
C PHE A 42 -16.26 -10.71 -7.93
N GLU A 43 -17.27 -11.51 -8.26
CA GLU A 43 -17.05 -12.73 -9.03
C GLU A 43 -16.37 -12.38 -10.37
N GLY A 44 -15.31 -13.11 -10.72
CA GLY A 44 -14.49 -12.85 -11.89
C GLY A 44 -13.17 -12.14 -11.55
N TRP A 45 -12.70 -11.31 -12.49
CA TRP A 45 -11.44 -10.60 -12.33
C TRP A 45 -11.64 -9.32 -11.51
N ASN A 46 -10.61 -8.98 -10.74
CA ASN A 46 -10.55 -7.74 -9.97
C ASN A 46 -9.13 -7.21 -10.06
N ILE A 47 -8.97 -5.89 -9.99
CA ILE A 47 -7.65 -5.28 -9.78
C ILE A 47 -7.68 -4.66 -8.39
N VAL A 48 -6.80 -5.12 -7.52
CA VAL A 48 -6.77 -4.72 -6.11
C VAL A 48 -5.35 -4.41 -5.67
N SER A 49 -5.24 -3.69 -4.55
CA SER A 49 -3.98 -3.42 -3.90
C SER A 49 -3.25 -4.71 -3.54
N TYR A 50 -1.92 -4.73 -3.76
CA TYR A 50 -1.07 -5.81 -3.29
C TYR A 50 -1.23 -6.07 -1.78
N TYR A 51 -1.42 -5.01 -0.97
CA TYR A 51 -1.64 -5.12 0.47
C TYR A 51 -2.88 -5.97 0.85
N ALA A 52 -3.88 -6.04 -0.02
CA ALA A 52 -5.08 -6.84 0.25
C ALA A 52 -4.83 -8.35 0.20
N ILE A 53 -3.75 -8.75 -0.48
CA ILE A 53 -3.38 -10.15 -0.71
C ILE A 53 -1.96 -10.40 -0.17
N ASP A 54 -1.67 -9.86 1.02
CA ASP A 54 -0.36 -10.00 1.65
C ASP A 54 0.09 -11.48 1.70
N GLU A 55 1.35 -11.72 1.32
CA GLU A 55 1.94 -13.05 1.15
C GLU A 55 1.88 -13.91 2.42
N TRP A 56 1.76 -13.26 3.58
CA TRP A 56 1.66 -13.93 4.88
C TRP A 56 0.31 -14.61 5.10
N ASN A 57 -0.65 -14.44 4.18
CA ASN A 57 -2.01 -14.95 4.29
C ASN A 57 -2.45 -15.86 3.12
N PHE A 58 -1.53 -16.49 2.38
CA PHE A 58 -1.89 -17.43 1.29
C PHE A 58 -2.88 -18.53 1.72
N ASP A 59 -2.82 -18.99 2.97
CA ASP A 59 -3.77 -19.96 3.52
C ASP A 59 -5.19 -19.37 3.68
N ALA A 60 -5.31 -18.06 3.94
CA ALA A 60 -6.59 -17.36 3.93
C ALA A 60 -7.13 -17.20 2.50
N LEU A 61 -6.25 -17.06 1.49
CA LEU A 61 -6.68 -16.94 0.09
C LEU A 61 -7.40 -18.19 -0.42
N GLN A 62 -6.96 -19.39 0.01
CA GLN A 62 -7.67 -20.63 -0.32
C GLN A 62 -9.07 -20.68 0.28
N LYS A 63 -9.24 -20.20 1.52
CA LYS A 63 -10.56 -20.10 2.17
C LYS A 63 -11.47 -19.09 1.46
N ASN A 64 -10.87 -18.12 0.81
CA ASN A 64 -11.54 -17.05 0.08
C ASN A 64 -11.83 -17.41 -1.38
N GLU A 65 -11.76 -18.67 -1.81
CA GLU A 65 -12.13 -19.06 -3.19
C GLU A 65 -11.42 -18.24 -4.30
N ILE A 66 -10.23 -17.72 -4.00
CA ILE A 66 -9.36 -17.08 -4.99
C ILE A 66 -8.67 -18.18 -5.78
N THR A 67 -8.76 -18.11 -7.10
CA THR A 67 -8.21 -19.16 -7.98
C THR A 67 -6.98 -18.72 -8.75
N ALA A 68 -6.76 -17.42 -8.91
CA ALA A 68 -5.61 -16.90 -9.64
C ALA A 68 -5.22 -15.51 -9.17
N ILE A 69 -3.90 -15.26 -9.13
CA ILE A 69 -3.33 -13.95 -8.82
C ILE A 69 -2.18 -13.69 -9.78
N PHE A 70 -2.19 -12.51 -10.40
CA PHE A 70 -1.14 -12.07 -11.30
C PHE A 70 -0.69 -10.65 -10.99
N MET A 71 0.61 -10.43 -11.02
CA MET A 71 1.23 -9.11 -10.94
C MET A 71 1.76 -8.72 -12.32
N TYR A 72 1.62 -7.46 -12.71
CA TYR A 72 2.18 -6.96 -13.95
C TYR A 72 3.58 -6.39 -13.72
N ASN A 73 4.60 -6.99 -14.34
CA ASN A 73 5.96 -6.50 -14.33
C ASN A 73 6.12 -5.42 -15.41
N SER A 74 6.23 -4.16 -14.97
CA SER A 74 6.34 -3.00 -15.87
C SER A 74 7.70 -2.89 -16.57
N PHE A 75 8.76 -3.52 -16.04
CA PHE A 75 10.07 -3.55 -16.69
C PHE A 75 10.05 -4.41 -17.95
N ASP A 76 9.47 -5.61 -17.85
CA ASP A 76 9.50 -6.62 -18.91
C ASP A 76 8.20 -6.71 -19.70
N LYS A 77 7.16 -5.99 -19.25
CA LYS A 77 5.82 -5.92 -19.87
C LYS A 77 5.13 -7.28 -19.94
N GLU A 78 5.25 -8.04 -18.87
CA GLU A 78 4.66 -9.36 -18.75
C GLU A 78 3.98 -9.58 -17.39
N TYR A 79 3.10 -10.57 -17.34
CA TYR A 79 2.47 -10.98 -16.09
C TYR A 79 3.31 -12.05 -15.37
N ILE A 80 3.47 -11.85 -14.07
CA ILE A 80 4.05 -12.82 -13.13
C ILE A 80 2.90 -13.46 -12.36
N ARG A 81 2.83 -14.78 -12.34
CA ARG A 81 1.83 -15.50 -11.55
C ARG A 81 2.28 -15.56 -10.10
N LEU A 82 1.42 -15.09 -9.19
CA LEU A 82 1.61 -15.20 -7.74
C LEU A 82 0.82 -16.39 -7.17
N TYR A 83 -0.29 -16.76 -7.81
CA TYR A 83 -1.11 -17.90 -7.41
C TYR A 83 -1.89 -18.48 -8.60
N PRO A 84 -2.11 -19.81 -8.69
CA PRO A 84 -1.47 -20.86 -7.89
C PRO A 84 -0.08 -21.18 -8.46
N ASN A 85 0.82 -21.70 -7.63
CA ASN A 85 2.22 -22.01 -8.00
C ASN A 85 2.97 -20.77 -8.51
N HIS A 86 3.43 -19.93 -7.59
CA HIS A 86 4.11 -18.69 -7.95
C HIS A 86 5.36 -18.93 -8.81
N ASP A 87 5.60 -18.05 -9.77
CA ASP A 87 6.79 -18.08 -10.62
C ASP A 87 7.97 -17.45 -9.88
N VAL A 88 8.67 -18.28 -9.07
CA VAL A 88 9.76 -17.86 -8.18
C VAL A 88 10.86 -17.10 -8.94
N GLU A 89 11.26 -17.60 -10.11
CA GLU A 89 12.39 -17.04 -10.85
C GLU A 89 12.04 -15.66 -11.42
N LYS A 90 10.84 -15.51 -11.97
CA LYS A 90 10.36 -14.19 -12.43
C LYS A 90 10.21 -13.20 -11.28
N MET A 91 9.69 -13.65 -10.13
CA MET A 91 9.61 -12.81 -8.93
C MET A 91 10.99 -12.34 -8.48
N LYS A 92 11.95 -13.26 -8.41
CA LYS A 92 13.34 -12.93 -8.04
C LYS A 92 13.99 -11.96 -9.02
N GLU A 93 13.78 -12.15 -10.32
CA GLU A 93 14.27 -11.22 -11.34
C GLU A 93 13.64 -9.83 -11.19
N PHE A 94 12.32 -9.78 -10.99
CA PHE A 94 11.58 -8.55 -10.76
C PHE A 94 12.09 -7.79 -9.52
N TYR A 95 12.19 -8.45 -8.37
CA TYR A 95 12.75 -7.85 -7.15
C TYR A 95 14.20 -7.38 -7.35
N SER A 96 15.01 -8.15 -8.08
CA SER A 96 16.38 -7.74 -8.39
C SER A 96 16.42 -6.44 -9.22
N LYS A 97 15.48 -6.27 -10.16
CA LYS A 97 15.33 -5.03 -10.93
C LYS A 97 14.87 -3.87 -10.06
N LEU A 98 13.91 -4.09 -9.16
CA LEU A 98 13.47 -3.06 -8.22
C LEU A 98 14.62 -2.56 -7.35
N VAL A 99 15.38 -3.46 -6.72
CA VAL A 99 16.55 -3.10 -5.91
C VAL A 99 17.61 -2.39 -6.74
N ALA A 100 17.91 -2.88 -7.94
CA ALA A 100 18.90 -2.24 -8.83
C ALA A 100 18.49 -0.81 -9.25
N ASN A 101 17.19 -0.53 -9.32
CA ASN A 101 16.65 0.78 -9.67
C ASN A 101 16.29 1.64 -8.44
N LYS A 102 16.53 1.16 -7.20
CA LYS A 102 16.13 1.83 -5.95
C LYS A 102 14.61 2.07 -5.87
N GLN A 103 13.84 1.08 -6.29
CA GLN A 103 12.37 1.09 -6.36
C GLN A 103 11.75 0.01 -5.47
N ASP A 104 12.47 -0.48 -4.46
CA ASP A 104 12.01 -1.54 -3.56
C ASP A 104 10.75 -1.16 -2.77
N HIS A 105 10.55 0.13 -2.51
CA HIS A 105 9.32 0.68 -1.91
C HIS A 105 8.08 0.64 -2.83
N THR A 106 8.25 0.38 -4.13
CA THR A 106 7.12 0.46 -5.08
C THR A 106 6.17 -0.75 -5.00
N VAL A 107 6.62 -1.89 -4.49
CA VAL A 107 5.84 -3.15 -4.50
C VAL A 107 4.53 -3.04 -3.74
N GLY A 108 4.56 -2.43 -2.54
CA GLY A 108 3.36 -2.30 -1.73
C GLY A 108 2.28 -1.46 -2.42
N ASN A 109 2.70 -0.50 -3.22
CA ASN A 109 1.84 0.41 -3.97
C ASN A 109 1.37 -0.14 -5.33
N MET A 110 1.75 -1.37 -5.68
CA MET A 110 1.29 -2.00 -6.91
C MET A 110 -0.12 -2.54 -6.76
N ALA A 111 -0.83 -2.56 -7.88
CA ALA A 111 -2.06 -3.32 -7.98
C ALA A 111 -1.85 -4.63 -8.74
N ILE A 112 -2.63 -5.63 -8.37
CA ILE A 112 -2.54 -7.00 -8.87
C ILE A 112 -3.91 -7.46 -9.35
N TRP A 113 -3.90 -8.35 -10.34
CA TRP A 113 -5.09 -9.08 -10.77
C TRP A 113 -5.40 -10.19 -9.76
N VAL A 114 -6.66 -10.27 -9.36
CA VAL A 114 -7.18 -11.34 -8.50
C VAL A 114 -8.45 -11.88 -9.13
N TYR A 115 -8.48 -13.19 -9.38
CA TYR A 115 -9.69 -13.89 -9.80
C TYR A 115 -10.40 -14.48 -8.58
N SER A 116 -11.66 -14.12 -8.39
CA SER A 116 -12.52 -14.64 -7.34
C SER A 116 -13.67 -15.47 -7.94
N ASN A 117 -13.93 -16.66 -7.41
CA ASN A 117 -15.07 -17.47 -7.86
C ASN A 117 -16.42 -16.98 -7.31
N LYS A 118 -16.42 -16.05 -6.36
CA LYS A 118 -17.64 -15.46 -5.79
C LYS A 118 -17.41 -14.01 -5.39
N GLU A 119 -18.50 -13.27 -5.20
CA GLU A 119 -18.44 -11.98 -4.55
C GLU A 119 -18.09 -12.12 -3.05
N GLN A 120 -17.14 -11.33 -2.56
CA GLN A 120 -16.70 -11.35 -1.16
C GLN A 120 -15.92 -10.10 -0.74
N ILE A 121 -15.88 -9.84 0.56
CA ILE A 121 -15.06 -8.77 1.15
C ILE A 121 -13.84 -9.39 1.81
N ILE A 122 -12.66 -8.99 1.36
CA ILE A 122 -11.40 -9.33 2.02
C ILE A 122 -11.06 -8.22 3.00
N GLN A 123 -10.90 -8.59 4.26
CA GLN A 123 -10.37 -7.71 5.29
C GLN A 123 -8.90 -8.06 5.49
N PHE A 124 -8.06 -7.04 5.53
CA PHE A 124 -6.63 -7.22 5.74
C PHE A 124 -6.12 -6.22 6.76
N ASN A 125 -5.01 -6.60 7.40
CA ASN A 125 -4.23 -5.72 8.24
C ASN A 125 -2.78 -5.91 7.78
N THR A 126 -2.15 -4.83 7.32
CA THR A 126 -0.75 -4.87 6.92
C THR A 126 0.11 -4.03 7.88
N ARG A 127 1.26 -4.60 8.25
CA ARG A 127 2.32 -3.88 8.96
C ARG A 127 3.30 -3.23 7.99
N ASN A 128 3.14 -3.49 6.70
CA ASN A 128 4.00 -2.88 5.69
C ASN A 128 3.70 -1.39 5.63
N THR A 129 4.76 -0.59 5.65
CA THR A 129 4.65 0.85 5.43
C THR A 129 3.99 1.10 4.09
N ILE A 130 2.96 1.94 4.11
CA ILE A 130 2.36 2.47 2.88
C ILE A 130 3.25 3.62 2.45
N TYR A 131 3.90 3.46 1.32
CA TYR A 131 4.81 4.48 0.81
C TYR A 131 4.02 5.56 0.10
N SER A 132 4.49 6.80 0.23
CA SER A 132 3.89 7.92 -0.49
C SER A 132 3.83 7.66 -1.99
N VAL A 133 2.72 8.05 -2.62
CA VAL A 133 2.53 7.97 -4.07
C VAL A 133 3.58 8.76 -4.85
N SER A 134 4.15 9.82 -4.26
CA SER A 134 5.22 10.62 -4.87
C SER A 134 6.53 9.87 -5.05
N LEU A 135 6.70 8.74 -4.36
CA LEU A 135 7.87 7.87 -4.50
C LEU A 135 7.69 6.84 -5.62
N MET A 136 6.55 6.81 -6.31
CA MET A 136 6.30 5.85 -7.37
C MET A 136 6.95 6.26 -8.68
N ASP A 137 7.94 5.48 -9.09
CA ASP A 137 8.53 5.55 -10.41
C ASP A 137 7.75 4.66 -11.39
N LEU A 138 7.27 5.23 -12.47
CA LEU A 138 6.51 4.57 -13.52
C LEU A 138 7.39 4.31 -14.74
N LYS A 139 7.22 3.13 -15.35
CA LYS A 139 7.92 2.77 -16.59
C LYS A 139 7.07 3.11 -17.80
N LYS A 140 7.73 3.46 -18.90
CA LYS A 140 7.07 3.74 -20.18
C LYS A 140 6.12 2.60 -20.57
N GLY A 141 4.87 2.96 -20.85
CA GLY A 141 3.80 2.01 -21.13
C GLY A 141 2.84 1.87 -19.95
N TRP A 142 2.32 0.66 -19.75
CA TRP A 142 1.33 0.37 -18.72
C TRP A 142 1.97 0.17 -17.34
N ASN A 143 1.31 0.69 -16.31
CA ASN A 143 1.66 0.49 -14.90
C ASN A 143 0.38 0.23 -14.11
N PHE A 144 0.49 -0.55 -13.05
CA PHE A 144 -0.61 -0.94 -12.17
C PHE A 144 -0.36 -0.36 -10.80
N LEU A 145 -1.25 0.52 -10.33
CA LEU A 145 -1.11 1.22 -9.06
C LEU A 145 -2.30 0.94 -8.16
N ALA A 146 -2.03 0.73 -6.88
CA ALA A 146 -3.07 0.65 -5.87
C ALA A 146 -3.52 2.06 -5.48
N ILE A 147 -4.83 2.26 -5.34
CA ILE A 147 -5.38 3.45 -4.69
C ILE A 147 -5.29 3.20 -3.19
N THR A 148 -4.35 3.87 -2.53
CA THR A 148 -4.14 3.76 -1.08
C THR A 148 -4.57 5.04 -0.37
N ASN A 149 -4.44 5.06 0.96
CA ASN A 149 -4.69 6.26 1.76
C ASN A 149 -3.75 7.44 1.41
N GLU A 150 -2.68 7.22 0.64
CA GLU A 150 -1.74 8.29 0.24
C GLU A 150 -2.30 9.20 -0.86
N PHE A 151 -3.40 8.80 -1.51
CA PHE A 151 -4.14 9.66 -2.43
C PHE A 151 -5.14 10.58 -1.72
N LYS A 152 -5.22 10.51 -0.39
CA LYS A 152 -6.13 11.32 0.41
C LYS A 152 -5.46 12.63 0.81
N ASP A 153 -6.16 13.75 0.64
CA ASP A 153 -5.91 14.97 1.41
C ASP A 153 -6.59 14.81 2.78
N GLU A 154 -5.99 15.27 3.88
CA GLU A 154 -6.36 14.97 5.28
C GLU A 154 -7.88 15.06 5.54
N ILE A 155 -8.55 15.95 4.81
CA ILE A 155 -9.96 16.30 4.96
C ILE A 155 -10.87 15.67 3.88
N ASN A 156 -10.38 15.44 2.65
CA ASN A 156 -11.22 15.07 1.49
C ASN A 156 -10.68 13.84 0.72
N TRP A 157 -11.61 13.01 0.24
CA TRP A 157 -11.32 11.85 -0.63
C TRP A 157 -11.40 12.19 -2.12
N ASP A 158 -11.55 13.47 -2.42
CA ASP A 158 -11.65 13.98 -3.77
C ASP A 158 -10.23 14.33 -4.21
N PHE A 159 -9.70 13.56 -5.16
CA PHE A 159 -8.42 13.85 -5.80
C PHE A 159 -8.53 13.65 -7.31
N THR A 160 -7.65 14.33 -8.03
CA THR A 160 -7.48 14.16 -9.46
C THR A 160 -6.10 13.59 -9.76
N PHE A 161 -5.96 12.77 -10.79
CA PHE A 161 -4.65 12.26 -11.19
C PHE A 161 -3.72 13.38 -11.70
N ASP A 162 -4.28 14.53 -12.10
CA ASP A 162 -3.49 15.70 -12.50
C ASP A 162 -2.68 16.28 -11.34
N GLU A 163 -3.22 16.25 -10.11
CA GLU A 163 -2.54 16.73 -8.89
C GLU A 163 -1.31 15.88 -8.56
N TYR A 164 -1.35 14.58 -8.88
CA TYR A 164 -0.30 13.61 -8.54
C TYR A 164 0.60 13.23 -9.73
N LYS A 165 0.39 13.78 -10.93
CA LYS A 165 1.11 13.33 -12.14
C LYS A 165 2.62 13.54 -12.06
N GLY A 166 3.10 14.51 -11.27
CA GLY A 166 4.52 14.85 -11.16
C GLY A 166 5.15 15.13 -12.52
N THR A 167 6.10 14.27 -12.92
CA THR A 167 6.82 14.35 -14.21
C THR A 167 6.19 13.51 -15.32
N CYS A 168 5.08 12.84 -15.03
CA CYS A 168 4.45 11.90 -15.94
C CYS A 168 3.54 12.57 -16.97
N ASP A 169 3.78 12.25 -18.23
CA ASP A 169 2.82 12.45 -19.32
C ASP A 169 1.89 11.23 -19.39
N ILE A 170 0.77 11.32 -18.66
CA ILE A 170 -0.23 10.27 -18.54
C ILE A 170 -1.15 10.30 -19.76
N GLN A 171 -1.09 9.25 -20.57
CA GLN A 171 -1.86 9.12 -21.80
C GLN A 171 -3.27 8.59 -21.56
N LYS A 172 -3.41 7.64 -20.63
CA LYS A 172 -4.66 6.94 -20.34
C LYS A 172 -4.70 6.47 -18.90
N ILE A 173 -5.88 6.48 -18.30
CA ILE A 173 -6.15 5.92 -16.98
C ILE A 173 -7.42 5.08 -17.06
N TYR A 174 -7.37 3.88 -16.50
CA TYR A 174 -8.49 2.97 -16.44
C TYR A 174 -8.66 2.42 -15.02
N LEU A 175 -9.89 2.43 -14.54
CA LEU A 175 -10.32 1.63 -13.41
C LEU A 175 -10.99 0.36 -13.91
N PHE A 176 -10.78 -0.74 -13.21
CA PHE A 176 -11.51 -1.97 -13.45
C PHE A 176 -12.48 -2.20 -12.30
N PHE A 177 -13.78 -2.05 -12.58
CA PHE A 177 -14.82 -2.05 -11.57
C PHE A 177 -16.06 -2.79 -12.09
N TYR A 178 -16.67 -3.66 -11.28
CA TYR A 178 -17.77 -4.53 -11.69
C TYR A 178 -17.54 -5.26 -13.03
N ASN A 179 -16.33 -5.81 -13.23
CA ASN A 179 -15.90 -6.46 -14.48
C ASN A 179 -15.95 -5.55 -15.74
N GLN A 180 -15.86 -4.23 -15.56
CA GLN A 180 -15.90 -3.26 -16.64
C GLN A 180 -14.72 -2.30 -16.56
N TRP A 181 -14.24 -1.89 -17.72
CA TRP A 181 -13.26 -0.82 -17.83
C TRP A 181 -13.95 0.53 -17.81
N LEU A 182 -13.55 1.38 -16.88
CA LEU A 182 -13.96 2.77 -16.79
C LEU A 182 -12.75 3.65 -17.12
N GLU A 183 -12.83 4.41 -18.21
CA GLU A 183 -11.81 5.40 -18.54
C GLU A 183 -11.95 6.59 -17.60
N VAL A 184 -10.87 6.93 -16.90
CA VAL A 184 -10.82 8.06 -15.98
C VAL A 184 -10.13 9.22 -16.68
N GLN A 185 -10.79 10.38 -16.71
CA GLN A 185 -10.15 11.61 -17.18
C GLN A 185 -9.26 12.18 -16.07
N LEU A 186 -8.13 12.76 -16.46
CA LEU A 186 -7.13 13.30 -15.51
C LEU A 186 -7.72 14.30 -14.52
N ASN A 187 -8.67 15.13 -14.97
CA ASN A 187 -9.22 16.26 -14.23
C ASN A 187 -10.63 15.98 -13.68
N THR A 188 -11.08 14.72 -13.66
CA THR A 188 -12.39 14.39 -13.09
C THR A 188 -12.24 14.11 -11.60
N ASP A 189 -12.98 14.85 -10.79
CA ASP A 189 -13.21 14.55 -9.39
C ASP A 189 -13.96 13.22 -9.33
N PHE A 190 -13.22 12.14 -9.06
CA PHE A 190 -13.80 10.83 -8.87
C PHE A 190 -13.80 10.55 -7.37
N ALA A 191 -14.96 10.19 -6.83
CA ALA A 191 -15.09 9.82 -5.42
C ALA A 191 -14.41 8.46 -5.20
N PHE A 192 -13.08 8.46 -5.07
CA PHE A 192 -12.27 7.25 -4.93
C PHE A 192 -12.44 6.56 -3.58
N ARG A 193 -13.27 7.09 -2.68
CA ARG A 193 -13.60 6.44 -1.41
C ARG A 193 -14.05 4.99 -1.62
N ASP A 194 -14.88 4.74 -2.63
CA ASP A 194 -15.38 3.39 -2.93
C ASP A 194 -14.35 2.54 -3.70
N ALA A 195 -13.30 3.18 -4.22
CA ALA A 195 -12.19 2.55 -4.93
C ALA A 195 -10.93 2.43 -4.06
N LEU A 196 -10.98 2.77 -2.78
CA LEU A 196 -9.87 2.59 -1.86
C LEU A 196 -9.48 1.10 -1.83
N TRP A 197 -8.17 0.84 -1.88
CA TRP A 197 -7.57 -0.49 -2.03
C TRP A 197 -7.88 -1.21 -3.34
N SER A 198 -8.55 -0.56 -4.28
CA SER A 198 -8.68 -1.04 -5.66
C SER A 198 -7.46 -0.65 -6.49
N GLY A 199 -7.31 -1.26 -7.66
CA GLY A 199 -6.25 -0.95 -8.60
C GLY A 199 -6.70 -0.03 -9.74
N VAL A 200 -5.79 0.83 -10.15
CA VAL A 200 -5.86 1.62 -11.38
C VAL A 200 -4.75 1.18 -12.32
N ILE A 201 -5.04 1.17 -13.62
CA ILE A 201 -4.02 1.01 -14.64
C ILE A 201 -3.85 2.34 -15.35
N LEU A 202 -2.62 2.79 -15.48
CA LEU A 202 -2.31 4.00 -16.23
C LEU A 202 -1.22 3.75 -17.26
N LYS A 203 -1.27 4.51 -18.36
CA LYS A 203 -0.29 4.48 -19.43
C LYS A 203 0.50 5.79 -19.47
N VAL A 204 1.82 5.71 -19.41
CA VAL A 204 2.72 6.87 -19.54
C VAL A 204 3.56 6.79 -20.81
N SER A 205 3.90 7.96 -21.39
CA SER A 205 4.64 8.04 -22.66
C SER A 205 6.17 7.85 -22.50
N ASN A 206 6.70 8.12 -21.32
CA ASN A 206 8.10 7.94 -20.92
C ASN A 206 8.20 7.42 -19.48
N ASP A 207 9.40 6.93 -19.10
CA ASP A 207 9.73 6.68 -17.70
C ASP A 207 9.64 8.01 -16.93
N CYS A 208 8.96 8.01 -15.79
CA CYS A 208 8.63 9.21 -15.04
C CYS A 208 8.34 8.87 -13.58
N ASN A 209 8.21 9.88 -12.75
CA ASN A 209 7.85 9.75 -11.34
C ASN A 209 6.56 10.53 -11.07
N LEU A 210 5.67 9.91 -10.32
CA LEU A 210 4.52 10.61 -9.75
C LEU A 210 5.00 11.70 -8.79
N GLY A 211 4.17 12.72 -8.60
CA GLY A 211 4.48 13.89 -7.80
C GLY A 211 3.77 13.87 -6.45
N GLU A 212 4.19 14.78 -5.59
CA GLU A 212 3.36 15.23 -4.48
C GLU A 212 2.16 16.01 -5.03
N PRO A 213 1.01 16.00 -4.33
CA PRO A 213 -0.11 16.83 -4.70
C PRO A 213 0.35 18.28 -4.75
N VAL A 214 0.20 18.92 -5.91
CA VAL A 214 0.53 20.34 -6.04
C VAL A 214 -0.44 21.11 -5.14
N GLU A 215 0.08 21.69 -4.04
CA GLU A 215 -0.72 22.61 -3.22
C GLU A 215 -1.32 23.67 -4.16
N LYS A 216 -2.64 23.65 -4.31
CA LYS A 216 -3.34 24.71 -5.04
C LYS A 216 -3.04 25.99 -4.29
N ALA A 217 -2.29 26.89 -4.94
CA ALA A 217 -2.05 28.21 -4.40
C ALA A 217 -3.40 28.78 -3.94
N PRO A 218 -3.49 29.34 -2.71
CA PRO A 218 -4.75 29.81 -2.20
C PRO A 218 -5.37 30.76 -3.21
N SER A 219 -6.65 30.53 -3.56
CA SER A 219 -7.39 31.46 -4.39
C SER A 219 -7.26 32.86 -3.78
N ALA A 220 -7.08 33.88 -4.61
CA ALA A 220 -6.95 35.26 -4.14
C ALA A 220 -8.03 35.56 -3.08
N PRO A 221 -7.70 36.27 -1.99
CA PRO A 221 -8.64 36.52 -0.92
C PRO A 221 -9.90 37.21 -1.47
N PRO A 222 -11.10 36.87 -0.96
CA PRO A 222 -12.34 37.46 -1.46
C PRO A 222 -12.28 38.98 -1.33
N THR A 223 -12.69 39.68 -2.39
CA THR A 223 -12.81 41.15 -2.34
C THR A 223 -13.89 41.54 -1.33
N ILE A 224 -13.55 42.47 -0.43
CA ILE A 224 -14.51 43.04 0.52
C ILE A 224 -15.59 43.78 -0.30
N PRO A 225 -16.89 43.49 -0.08
CA PRO A 225 -17.96 44.23 -0.74
C PRO A 225 -17.86 45.73 -0.44
N SER A 226 -17.99 46.57 -1.47
CA SER A 226 -18.06 48.03 -1.35
C SER A 226 -19.42 48.51 -0.87
#